data_AF-A0A3M9X135-F1
#
_entry.id   AF-A0A3M9X135-F1
#
_cell.length_a   1.000
_cell.length_b   1.000
_cell.length_c   1.000
_cell.angle_alpha   90.00
_cell.angle_beta   90.00
_cell.angle_gamma   90.00
#
_symmetry.space_group_name_H-M   'P 1'
#
loop_
_entity.id
_entity.type
_entity.pdbx_description
1 polymer ?
#
loop_
_entity_poly.entity_id
_entity_poly.type
_entity_poly.pdbx_seq_one_letter_code
_entity_poly.pdbx_strand_id
1 'polypeptide(L)'
;MCLTPQRRERHVPLYFFDLHDGEELAVDTDGIVCASLEELSFHAVDVLPDIAREVLPDGPRRTFSVKVRNALHDQLVFRATLTLASAWIVDEVDGHKQPGGDRWQAALSRAKTQVSALRKELAEDGYSHDLEGLDSLLSVAEAEIDRHLARGAPKPPAANP
;
A
#
# COMPACT_ATOMS: atom_id res chain seq x y z
N MET A 1 34.69 21.03 -41.57
CA MET A 1 34.69 19.93 -40.58
C MET A 1 33.30 19.32 -40.60
N CYS A 2 33.18 18.05 -40.98
CA CYS A 2 31.91 17.33 -40.92
C CYS A 2 31.64 16.97 -39.46
N LEU A 3 30.51 17.42 -38.91
CA LEU A 3 29.99 16.93 -37.64
C LEU A 3 29.34 15.57 -37.91
N THR A 4 29.91 14.51 -37.36
CA THR A 4 29.30 13.17 -37.32
C THR A 4 27.94 13.23 -36.63
N PRO A 5 26.89 12.57 -37.17
CA PRO A 5 25.63 12.46 -36.44
C PRO A 5 25.88 11.62 -35.19
N GLN A 6 25.57 12.15 -34.01
CA GLN A 6 25.49 11.36 -32.78
C GLN A 6 24.63 10.13 -33.08
N ARG A 7 25.28 8.96 -33.10
CA ARG A 7 24.62 7.66 -33.11
C ARG A 7 23.71 7.69 -31.88
N ARG A 8 22.39 7.77 -32.05
CA ARG A 8 21.46 7.56 -30.94
C ARG A 8 21.75 6.14 -30.45
N GLU A 9 22.48 6.03 -29.35
CA GLU A 9 22.61 4.77 -28.61
C GLU A 9 21.18 4.29 -28.41
N ARG A 10 20.88 3.09 -28.93
CA ARG A 10 19.59 2.46 -28.67
C ARG A 10 19.64 2.07 -27.19
N HIS A 11 19.31 3.01 -26.32
CA HIS A 11 19.17 2.74 -24.92
C HIS A 11 17.98 1.80 -24.80
N VAL A 12 18.25 0.55 -24.45
CA VAL A 12 17.23 -0.42 -24.11
C VAL A 12 16.78 -0.06 -22.69
N PRO A 13 15.54 0.40 -22.48
CA PRO A 13 15.11 0.88 -21.17
C PRO A 13 15.18 -0.26 -20.14
N LEU A 14 16.04 -0.08 -19.14
CA LEU A 14 16.21 -0.99 -18.00
C LEU A 14 15.55 -0.38 -16.77
N TYR A 15 14.82 -1.20 -16.03
CA TYR A 15 14.06 -0.81 -14.85
C TYR A 15 14.31 -1.78 -13.70
N PHE A 16 14.38 -1.26 -12.48
CA PHE A 16 14.55 -2.06 -11.26
C PHE A 16 13.24 -2.09 -10.48
N PHE A 17 12.83 -3.26 -10.01
CA PHE A 17 11.53 -3.52 -9.38
C PHE A 17 11.74 -3.81 -7.89
N ASP A 18 11.83 -2.77 -7.07
CA ASP A 18 11.96 -2.95 -5.63
C ASP A 18 10.64 -3.42 -5.04
N LEU A 19 10.70 -4.44 -4.18
CA LEU A 19 9.53 -5.08 -3.60
C LEU A 19 9.50 -4.80 -2.10
N HIS A 20 8.34 -4.39 -1.59
CA HIS A 20 8.11 -4.26 -0.16
C HIS A 20 6.91 -5.13 0.23
N ASP A 21 7.14 -6.04 1.15
CA ASP A 21 6.15 -7.03 1.58
C ASP A 21 5.32 -6.59 2.80
N GLY A 22 5.50 -5.34 3.25
CA GLY A 22 4.90 -4.78 4.46
C GLY A 22 5.82 -4.75 5.67
N GLU A 23 6.93 -5.49 5.67
CA GLU A 23 7.92 -5.52 6.75
C GLU A 23 9.31 -5.18 6.23
N GLU A 24 9.75 -5.84 5.17
CA GLU A 24 11.08 -5.72 4.59
C GLU A 24 11.04 -5.15 3.17
N LEU A 25 12.11 -4.47 2.80
CA LEU A 25 12.36 -3.97 1.44
C LEU A 25 13.39 -4.88 0.77
N ALA A 26 12.99 -5.52 -0.32
CA ALA A 26 13.88 -6.23 -1.23
C ALA A 26 14.23 -5.29 -2.39
N VAL A 27 15.51 -4.89 -2.47
CA VAL A 27 16.02 -4.03 -3.53
C VAL A 27 16.42 -4.88 -4.73
N ASP A 28 15.92 -4.53 -5.91
CA ASP A 28 16.27 -5.20 -7.16
C ASP A 28 17.56 -4.59 -7.74
N THR A 29 18.54 -5.47 -8.01
CA THR A 29 19.84 -5.12 -8.60
C THR A 29 20.02 -5.63 -10.03
N ASP A 30 19.14 -6.51 -10.51
CA ASP A 30 19.27 -7.16 -11.82
C ASP A 30 18.46 -6.38 -12.87
N GLY A 31 17.25 -5.98 -12.51
CA GLY A 31 16.35 -5.22 -13.36
C GLY A 31 15.79 -5.99 -14.55
N ILE A 32 14.78 -5.40 -15.20
CA ILE A 32 14.09 -5.95 -16.36
C ILE A 32 14.10 -4.91 -17.48
N VAL A 33 14.36 -5.37 -18.70
CA VAL A 33 14.21 -4.57 -19.90
C VAL A 33 12.72 -4.52 -20.27
N CYS A 34 12.17 -3.32 -20.40
CA CYS A 34 10.80 -3.12 -20.88
C CYS A 34 10.81 -2.26 -22.16
N ALA A 35 10.15 -2.75 -23.21
CA ALA A 35 9.99 -2.06 -24.48
C ALA A 35 8.94 -0.94 -24.41
N SER A 36 8.03 -0.98 -23.42
CA SER A 36 7.00 0.03 -23.20
C SER A 36 6.67 0.22 -21.72
N LEU A 37 5.99 1.33 -21.40
CA LEU A 37 5.44 1.55 -20.05
C LEU A 37 4.30 0.58 -19.71
N GLU A 38 3.60 0.06 -20.73
CA GLU A 38 2.56 -0.95 -20.55
C GLU A 38 3.18 -2.27 -20.05
N GLU A 39 4.25 -2.73 -20.69
CA GLU A 39 5.01 -3.91 -20.28
C GLU A 39 5.61 -3.74 -18.87
N LEU A 40 6.16 -2.57 -18.57
CA LEU A 40 6.63 -2.22 -17.23
C LEU A 40 5.51 -2.35 -16.19
N SER A 41 4.36 -1.73 -16.46
CA SER A 41 3.21 -1.77 -15.54
C SER A 41 2.68 -3.19 -15.36
N PHE A 42 2.68 -3.99 -16.44
CA PHE A 42 2.26 -5.38 -16.41
C PHE A 42 3.16 -6.20 -15.48
N HIS A 43 4.49 -6.16 -15.66
CA HIS A 43 5.43 -6.87 -14.79
C HIS A 43 5.31 -6.46 -13.32
N ALA A 44 5.16 -5.17 -13.05
CA ALA A 44 5.02 -4.68 -11.68
C ALA A 44 3.73 -5.13 -10.99
N VAL A 45 2.63 -5.27 -11.74
CA VAL A 45 1.34 -5.75 -11.19
C VAL A 45 1.31 -7.28 -11.08
N ASP A 46 1.86 -7.99 -12.06
CA ASP A 46 1.81 -9.45 -12.19
C ASP A 46 2.56 -10.18 -11.06
N VAL A 47 3.60 -9.57 -10.49
CA VAL A 47 4.38 -10.17 -9.41
C VAL A 47 3.70 -10.09 -8.03
N LEU A 48 2.78 -9.12 -7.82
CA LEU A 48 2.17 -8.88 -6.52
C LEU A 48 1.40 -10.08 -5.93
N PRO A 49 0.60 -10.83 -6.71
CA PRO A 49 -0.08 -12.02 -6.21
C PRO A 49 0.87 -13.14 -5.76
N ASP A 50 2.00 -13.32 -6.44
CA ASP A 50 2.98 -14.36 -6.08
C ASP A 50 3.63 -14.05 -4.72
N ILE A 51 4.06 -12.80 -4.50
CA ILE A 51 4.58 -12.35 -3.21
C ILE A 51 3.54 -12.54 -2.11
N ALA A 52 2.30 -12.11 -2.37
CA ALA A 52 1.22 -12.24 -1.40
C ALA A 52 0.99 -13.72 -1.01
N ARG A 53 1.07 -14.64 -1.97
CA ARG A 53 0.93 -16.08 -1.71
C ARG A 53 2.05 -16.63 -0.84
N GLU A 54 3.28 -16.15 -1.00
CA GLU A 54 4.44 -16.66 -0.24
C GLU A 54 4.46 -16.18 1.23
N VAL A 55 3.92 -14.99 1.50
CA VAL A 55 4.03 -14.33 2.80
C VAL A 55 2.77 -14.50 3.68
N LEU A 56 1.65 -14.97 3.11
CA LEU A 56 0.44 -15.28 3.89
C LEU A 56 0.56 -16.66 4.56
N PRO A 57 0.18 -16.82 5.86
CA PRO A 57 -0.86 -16.04 6.55
C PRO A 57 -0.38 -15.38 7.86
N ASP A 58 0.52 -14.39 7.78
CA ASP A 58 0.85 -13.58 8.96
C ASP A 58 -0.10 -12.38 9.11
N GLY A 59 -1.21 -12.61 9.81
CA GLY A 59 -2.09 -11.56 10.34
C GLY A 59 -3.28 -11.15 9.45
N PRO A 60 -4.20 -10.34 9.98
CA PRO A 60 -5.46 -9.99 9.31
C PRO A 60 -5.32 -8.96 8.18
N ARG A 61 -4.14 -8.35 8.01
CA ARG A 61 -3.91 -7.29 7.02
C ARG A 61 -2.44 -7.22 6.65
N ARG A 62 -2.14 -7.15 5.34
CA ARG A 62 -0.79 -6.90 4.81
C ARG A 62 -0.90 -6.11 3.50
N THR A 63 0.03 -5.21 3.29
CA THR A 63 0.12 -4.39 2.08
C THR A 63 1.45 -4.68 1.40
N PHE A 64 1.37 -5.16 0.16
CA PHE A 64 2.50 -5.43 -0.70
C PHE A 64 2.62 -4.32 -1.72
N SER A 65 3.82 -3.92 -2.07
CA SER A 65 4.05 -2.90 -3.09
C SER A 65 5.27 -3.20 -3.92
N VAL A 66 5.21 -2.79 -5.18
CA VAL A 66 6.33 -2.76 -6.11
C VAL A 66 6.57 -1.31 -6.51
N LYS A 67 7.81 -0.87 -6.39
CA LYS A 67 8.27 0.45 -6.80
C LYS A 67 9.30 0.28 -7.91
N VAL A 68 9.06 0.94 -9.04
CA VAL A 68 9.91 0.78 -10.22
C VAL A 68 10.79 2.00 -10.38
N ARG A 69 12.11 1.79 -10.40
CA ARG A 69 13.12 2.82 -10.69
C ARG A 69 13.64 2.69 -12.11
N ASN A 70 13.88 3.80 -12.80
CA ASN A 70 14.58 3.77 -14.09
C ASN A 70 16.10 3.72 -13.89
N ALA A 71 16.81 3.00 -14.77
CA ALA A 71 18.27 2.85 -14.64
C ALA A 71 19.09 4.11 -15.00
N LEU A 72 18.53 5.06 -15.75
CA LEU A 72 19.28 6.24 -16.19
C LEU A 72 19.48 7.27 -15.07
N HIS A 73 18.47 7.47 -14.22
CA HIS A 73 18.43 8.55 -13.23
C HIS A 73 18.08 8.06 -11.82
N ASP A 74 17.87 6.75 -11.64
CA ASP A 74 17.43 6.16 -10.37
C ASP A 74 16.10 6.75 -9.85
N GLN A 75 15.26 7.25 -10.75
CA GLN A 75 14.00 7.89 -10.41
C GLN A 75 12.88 6.86 -10.36
N LEU A 76 12.02 6.98 -9.35
CA LEU A 76 10.76 6.25 -9.29
C LEU A 76 9.84 6.68 -10.43
N VAL A 77 9.45 5.72 -11.26
CA VAL A 77 8.62 5.95 -12.46
C VAL A 77 7.25 5.28 -12.38
N PHE A 78 7.09 4.28 -11.53
CA PHE A 78 5.84 3.54 -11.37
C PHE A 78 5.74 2.93 -9.98
N ARG A 79 4.50 2.73 -9.52
CA ARG A 79 4.18 2.00 -8.30
C ARG A 79 2.91 1.18 -8.50
N ALA A 80 2.92 -0.03 -7.97
CA ALA A 80 1.72 -0.85 -7.79
C ALA A 80 1.63 -1.31 -6.34
N THR A 81 0.42 -1.33 -5.79
CA THR A 81 0.13 -1.77 -4.42
C THR A 81 -0.98 -2.82 -4.43
N LEU A 82 -0.79 -3.91 -3.70
CA LEU A 82 -1.80 -4.91 -3.39
C LEU A 82 -2.04 -4.92 -1.88
N THR A 83 -3.24 -4.56 -1.43
CA THR A 83 -3.62 -4.60 -0.02
C THR A 83 -4.60 -5.74 0.22
N LEU A 84 -4.22 -6.69 1.09
CA LEU A 84 -5.14 -7.67 1.65
C LEU A 84 -5.68 -7.17 2.99
N ALA A 85 -6.99 -7.21 3.16
CA ALA A 85 -7.66 -6.91 4.41
C ALA A 85 -8.73 -7.95 4.69
N SER A 86 -8.60 -8.69 5.79
CA SER A 86 -9.62 -9.60 6.28
C SER A 86 -10.27 -9.06 7.55
N ALA A 87 -11.54 -9.41 7.75
CA ALA A 87 -12.29 -9.04 8.93
C ALA A 87 -13.45 -9.99 9.16
N TRP A 88 -13.73 -10.24 10.43
CA TRP A 88 -14.99 -10.82 10.86
C TRP A 88 -16.10 -9.75 10.76
N ILE A 89 -17.24 -10.14 10.20
CA ILE A 89 -18.41 -9.27 10.02
C ILE A 89 -19.49 -9.50 11.08
N VAL A 90 -19.22 -10.37 12.05
CA VAL A 90 -20.07 -10.72 13.19
C VAL A 90 -19.18 -10.91 14.42
N ASP A 91 -19.74 -10.70 15.61
CA ASP A 91 -18.99 -10.90 16.86
C ASP A 91 -18.84 -12.37 17.25
N GLU A 92 -19.76 -13.23 16.79
CA GLU A 92 -19.81 -14.64 17.15
C GLU A 92 -20.38 -15.48 15.98
N VAL A 93 -19.83 -16.66 15.78
CA VAL A 93 -20.32 -17.70 14.85
C VAL A 93 -20.38 -19.01 15.62
N ASP A 94 -21.56 -19.64 15.70
CA ASP A 94 -21.75 -20.96 16.33
C ASP A 94 -21.18 -21.07 17.77
N GLY A 95 -21.29 -20.01 18.59
CA GLY A 95 -20.72 -20.00 19.94
C GLY A 95 -19.27 -19.53 20.02
N HIS A 96 -18.60 -19.35 18.88
CA HIS A 96 -17.21 -18.90 18.80
C HIS A 96 -17.13 -17.40 18.58
N LYS A 97 -16.63 -16.67 19.59
CA LYS A 97 -16.33 -15.25 19.44
C LYS A 97 -15.16 -15.05 18.47
N GLN A 98 -15.24 -14.00 17.66
CA GLN A 98 -14.14 -13.65 16.79
C GLN A 98 -12.84 -13.42 17.60
N PRO A 99 -11.68 -13.84 17.08
CA PRO A 99 -10.39 -13.46 17.66
C PRO A 99 -10.17 -11.95 17.53
N GLY A 100 -9.61 -11.32 18.57
CA GLY A 100 -9.23 -9.90 18.55
C GLY A 100 -10.22 -8.93 19.21
N GLY A 101 -11.27 -9.41 19.88
CA GLY A 101 -12.15 -8.57 20.70
C GLY A 101 -13.47 -8.20 20.01
N ASP A 102 -13.98 -7.00 20.31
CA ASP A 102 -15.24 -6.46 19.79
C ASP A 102 -15.09 -6.00 18.33
N ARG A 103 -16.10 -6.30 17.47
CA ARG A 103 -16.08 -6.00 16.04
C ARG A 103 -15.88 -4.52 15.78
N TRP A 104 -16.42 -3.66 16.66
CA TRP A 104 -16.22 -2.22 16.57
C TRP A 104 -14.75 -1.83 16.67
N GLN A 105 -14.04 -2.37 17.66
CA GLN A 105 -12.61 -2.12 17.84
C GLN A 105 -11.81 -2.65 16.65
N ALA A 106 -12.11 -3.88 16.20
CA ALA A 106 -11.46 -4.47 15.03
C ALA A 106 -11.71 -3.64 13.76
N ALA A 107 -12.91 -3.07 13.59
CA ALA A 107 -13.22 -2.18 12.46
C ALA A 107 -12.46 -0.86 12.52
N LEU A 108 -12.42 -0.20 13.69
CA LEU A 108 -11.68 1.05 13.86
C LEU A 108 -10.18 0.87 13.72
N SER A 109 -9.59 -0.18 14.29
CA SER A 109 -8.17 -0.49 14.11
C SER A 109 -7.83 -0.68 12.63
N ARG A 110 -8.69 -1.40 11.87
CA ARG A 110 -8.53 -1.56 10.42
C ARG A 110 -8.60 -0.22 9.68
N ALA A 111 -9.55 0.65 10.04
CA ALA A 111 -9.69 1.98 9.43
C ALA A 111 -8.46 2.85 9.72
N LYS A 112 -7.97 2.87 10.97
CA LYS A 112 -6.76 3.59 11.35
C LYS A 112 -5.58 3.16 10.50
N THR A 113 -5.33 1.86 10.39
CA THR A 113 -4.23 1.33 9.58
C THR A 113 -4.34 1.75 8.11
N GLN A 114 -5.55 1.76 7.53
CA GLN A 114 -5.74 2.22 6.15
C GLN A 114 -5.44 3.71 5.98
N VAL A 115 -5.86 4.54 6.92
CA VAL A 115 -5.57 5.99 6.91
C VAL A 115 -4.06 6.22 7.01
N SER A 116 -3.38 5.53 7.92
CA SER A 116 -1.92 5.65 8.07
C SER A 116 -1.16 5.14 6.85
N ALA A 117 -1.62 4.05 6.21
CA ALA A 117 -1.03 3.53 4.98
C ALA A 117 -1.17 4.52 3.82
N LEU A 118 -2.36 5.08 3.61
CA LEU A 118 -2.59 6.11 2.59
C LEU A 118 -1.72 7.35 2.83
N ARG A 119 -1.60 7.79 4.09
CA ARG A 119 -0.72 8.91 4.46
C ARG A 119 0.74 8.64 4.08
N LYS A 120 1.24 7.43 4.38
CA LYS A 120 2.59 7.01 4.02
C LYS A 120 2.80 6.99 2.51
N GLU A 121 1.87 6.42 1.75
CA GLU A 121 1.94 6.39 0.28
C GLU A 121 2.01 7.79 -0.33
N LEU A 122 1.15 8.72 0.13
CA LEU A 122 1.15 10.10 -0.36
C LEU A 122 2.46 10.83 -0.06
N ALA A 123 3.05 10.56 1.12
CA ALA A 123 4.33 11.15 1.51
C ALA A 123 5.49 10.65 0.65
N GLU A 124 5.51 9.35 0.32
CA GLU A 124 6.53 8.72 -0.51
C GLU A 124 6.51 9.20 -1.97
N ASP A 125 5.35 9.70 -2.43
CA ASP A 125 5.18 10.22 -3.78
C ASP A 125 5.63 11.68 -3.95
N GLY A 126 6.08 12.32 -2.87
CA GLY A 126 6.50 13.71 -2.88
C GLY A 126 5.33 14.71 -2.89
N TYR A 127 4.08 14.25 -2.72
CA TYR A 127 2.91 15.13 -2.62
C TYR A 127 2.73 15.76 -1.23
N SER A 128 3.65 15.55 -0.30
CA SER A 128 3.58 16.06 1.07
C SER A 128 3.32 17.57 1.15
N HIS A 129 3.85 18.36 0.21
CA HIS A 129 3.69 19.81 0.19
C HIS A 129 2.34 20.25 -0.41
N ASP A 130 1.90 19.60 -1.49
CA ASP A 130 0.64 19.94 -2.18
C ASP A 130 -0.61 19.44 -1.42
N LEU A 131 -0.42 18.53 -0.47
CA LEU A 131 -1.48 17.85 0.26
C LEU A 131 -1.54 18.19 1.75
N GLU A 132 -0.94 19.30 2.20
CA GLU A 132 -0.97 19.72 3.62
C GLU A 132 -2.42 19.79 4.19
N GLY A 133 -3.38 20.18 3.35
CA GLY A 133 -4.81 20.15 3.70
C GLY A 133 -5.37 18.73 3.89
N LEU A 134 -4.97 17.76 3.05
CA LEU A 134 -5.35 16.36 3.24
C LEU A 134 -4.64 15.75 4.45
N ASP A 135 -3.37 16.07 4.69
CA ASP A 135 -2.62 15.58 5.85
C ASP A 135 -3.25 16.02 7.17
N SER A 136 -3.74 17.26 7.22
CA SER A 136 -4.55 17.77 8.33
C SER A 136 -5.84 16.97 8.53
N LEU A 137 -6.56 16.65 7.46
CA LEU A 137 -7.79 15.85 7.53
C LEU A 137 -7.52 14.40 7.97
N LEU A 138 -6.46 13.77 7.46
CA LEU A 138 -6.04 12.44 7.86
C LEU A 138 -5.66 12.42 9.35
N SER A 139 -4.95 13.44 9.82
CA SER A 139 -4.60 13.59 11.24
C SER A 139 -5.86 13.73 12.13
N VAL A 140 -6.86 14.49 11.70
CA VAL A 140 -8.15 14.60 12.40
C VAL A 140 -8.87 13.25 12.43
N ALA A 141 -8.86 12.51 11.32
CA ALA A 141 -9.48 11.19 11.23
C ALA A 141 -8.81 10.20 12.18
N GLU A 142 -7.47 10.12 12.19
CA GLU A 142 -6.70 9.27 13.11
C GLU A 142 -7.02 9.61 14.57
N ALA A 143 -7.07 10.91 14.91
CA ALA A 143 -7.38 11.36 16.27
C ALA A 143 -8.83 11.05 16.70
N GLU A 144 -9.81 11.10 15.80
CA GLU A 144 -11.19 10.68 16.13
C GLU A 144 -11.28 9.14 16.27
N ILE A 145 -10.61 8.39 15.41
CA ILE A 145 -10.54 6.92 15.54
C ILE A 145 -9.95 6.53 16.90
N ASP A 146 -8.84 7.15 17.30
CA ASP A 146 -8.23 6.91 18.61
C ASP A 146 -9.16 7.25 19.77
N ARG A 147 -9.91 8.36 19.66
CA ARG A 147 -10.91 8.72 20.66
C ARG A 147 -12.06 7.73 20.73
N HIS A 148 -12.46 7.10 19.62
CA HIS A 148 -13.49 6.05 19.65
C HIS A 148 -12.96 4.72 20.19
N LEU A 149 -11.71 4.37 19.86
CA LEU A 149 -11.05 3.18 20.42
C LEU A 149 -10.95 3.28 21.95
N ALA A 150 -10.62 4.46 22.48
CA ALA A 150 -10.58 4.70 23.92
C ALA A 150 -11.97 4.66 24.59
N ARG A 151 -13.04 5.01 23.87
CA ARG A 151 -14.42 5.03 24.39
C ARG A 151 -15.15 3.68 24.29
N GLY A 152 -14.71 2.77 23.42
CA GLY A 152 -15.38 1.50 23.15
C GLY A 152 -16.59 1.63 22.20
N ALA A 153 -17.34 0.55 22.01
CA ALA A 153 -18.47 0.52 21.07
C ALA A 153 -19.59 1.50 21.45
N PRO A 154 -20.19 2.19 20.46
CA PRO A 154 -21.39 2.97 20.68
C PRO A 154 -22.52 2.05 21.13
N LYS A 155 -23.25 2.46 22.17
CA LYS A 155 -24.44 1.74 22.64
C LYS A 155 -25.46 1.67 21.49
N PRO A 156 -26.02 0.49 21.16
CA PRO A 156 -27.05 0.42 20.14
C PRO A 156 -28.22 1.33 20.52
N PRO A 157 -28.92 1.91 19.52
CA PRO A 157 -30.10 2.72 19.79
C PRO A 157 -31.08 1.90 20.63
N ALA A 158 -31.69 2.52 21.64
CA ALA A 158 -32.73 1.87 22.42
C ALA A 158 -33.82 1.40 21.45
N ALA A 159 -34.15 0.11 21.49
CA ALA A 159 -35.29 -0.41 20.74
C ALA A 159 -36.52 0.40 21.20
N ASN A 160 -37.15 1.12 20.27
CA ASN A 160 -38.43 1.77 20.56
C ASN A 160 -39.47 0.66 20.85
N PRO A 161 -40.27 0.80 21.93
CA PRO A 161 -41.27 -0.19 22.32
C PRO A 161 -42.38 -0.36 21.28
#